data_AF-A0A7R6W8M2-F1
#
_entry.id   AF-A0A7R6W8M2-F1
#
_cell.length_a   1.000
_cell.length_b   1.000
_cell.length_c   1.000
_cell.angle_alpha   90.00
_cell.angle_beta   90.00
_cell.angle_gamma   90.00
#
_symmetry.space_group_name_H-M   'P 1'
#
loop_
_entity.id
_entity.type
_entity.pdbx_description
1 polymer ?
#
loop_
_entity_poly.entity_id
_entity_poly.type
_entity_poly.pdbx_seq_one_letter_code
_entity_poly.pdbx_strand_id
1 'polypeptide(L)'
;MERCPCCNARLRERIVCARCQADLSVLIHSAQAAEAWLSIAMDYLATGELEQSITALEFSLALNKTQLAFVFRDFMIEQQTQKILNLLAEKQVLAAKQILYAMRGLFAYSAGLQKLNTFNDYLLLNPQP
;
A
#
# COMPACT_ATOMS: atom_id res chain seq x y z
N MET A 1 -0.11 -13.90 -17.29
CA MET A 1 -0.55 -13.10 -18.46
C MET A 1 -0.83 -14.05 -19.63
N GLU A 2 -2.08 -14.15 -20.09
CA GLU A 2 -2.46 -15.16 -21.09
C GLU A 2 -2.37 -14.67 -22.55
N ARG A 3 -2.41 -13.35 -22.75
CA ARG A 3 -2.45 -12.71 -24.06
C ARG A 3 -1.46 -11.55 -24.15
N CYS A 4 -0.94 -11.33 -25.36
CA CYS A 4 -0.03 -10.23 -25.68
C CYS A 4 -0.79 -8.89 -25.59
N PRO A 5 -0.29 -7.91 -24.82
CA PRO A 5 -0.95 -6.61 -24.72
C PRO A 5 -0.89 -5.80 -26.03
N CYS A 6 0.09 -6.07 -26.91
CA CYS A 6 0.26 -5.33 -28.16
C CYS A 6 -0.68 -5.81 -29.28
N CYS A 7 -0.90 -7.12 -29.41
CA CYS A 7 -1.63 -7.70 -30.55
C CYS A 7 -2.74 -8.70 -30.16
N ASN A 8 -2.97 -8.87 -28.85
CA ASN A 8 -3.99 -9.74 -28.26
C ASN A 8 -3.88 -11.25 -28.61
N ALA A 9 -2.74 -11.68 -29.18
CA ALA A 9 -2.46 -13.09 -29.44
C ALA A 9 -2.22 -13.85 -28.12
N ARG A 10 -2.69 -15.10 -28.02
CA ARG A 10 -2.40 -15.97 -26.86
C ARG A 10 -0.90 -16.24 -26.78
N LEU A 11 -0.31 -16.09 -25.59
CA LEU A 11 1.14 -16.21 -25.39
C LEU A 11 1.61 -17.64 -25.17
N ARG A 12 0.77 -18.54 -24.62
CA ARG A 12 1.14 -19.93 -24.27
C ARG A 12 2.50 -20.00 -23.55
N GLU A 13 2.66 -19.19 -22.51
CA GLU A 13 3.88 -19.08 -21.68
C GLU A 13 5.14 -18.54 -22.41
N ARG A 14 5.01 -18.10 -23.67
CA ARG A 14 6.12 -17.46 -24.38
C ARG A 14 6.32 -16.03 -23.89
N ILE A 15 7.59 -15.68 -23.68
CA ILE A 15 8.03 -14.32 -23.35
C ILE A 15 7.96 -13.40 -24.57
N VAL A 16 8.36 -13.92 -25.75
CA VAL A 16 8.25 -13.21 -27.02
C VAL A 16 6.97 -13.61 -27.73
N CYS A 17 6.18 -12.62 -28.16
CA CYS A 17 4.94 -12.88 -28.86
C CYS A 17 5.18 -13.45 -30.27
N ALA A 18 4.67 -14.64 -30.57
CA ALA A 18 4.83 -15.27 -31.89
C ALA A 18 4.20 -14.48 -33.05
N ARG A 19 3.25 -13.58 -32.77
CA ARG A 19 2.55 -12.79 -33.79
C ARG A 19 3.23 -11.46 -34.08
N CYS A 20 3.47 -10.65 -33.05
CA CYS A 20 4.03 -9.31 -33.22
C CYS A 20 5.51 -9.19 -32.83
N GLN A 21 6.14 -10.29 -32.40
CA GLN A 21 7.54 -10.35 -31.97
C GLN A 21 7.90 -9.40 -30.82
N ALA A 22 6.91 -8.85 -30.12
CA ALA A 22 7.15 -8.05 -28.93
C ALA A 22 7.77 -8.93 -27.84
N ASP A 23 8.90 -8.48 -27.29
CA ASP A 23 9.48 -9.05 -26.09
C ASP A 23 8.74 -8.51 -24.86
N LEU A 24 8.12 -9.42 -24.10
CA LEU A 24 7.34 -9.09 -22.91
C LEU A 24 8.09 -9.39 -21.60
N SER A 25 9.39 -9.74 -21.67
CA SER A 25 10.23 -10.08 -20.51
C SER A 25 10.11 -9.07 -19.39
N VAL A 26 10.30 -7.78 -19.69
CA VAL A 26 10.21 -6.69 -18.72
C VAL A 26 8.82 -6.62 -18.08
N LEU A 27 7.74 -6.71 -18.87
CA LEU A 27 6.37 -6.65 -18.36
C LEU A 27 6.05 -7.84 -17.43
N ILE A 28 6.51 -9.04 -17.80
CA ILE A 28 6.31 -10.25 -16.98
C ILE A 28 7.09 -10.12 -15.68
N HIS A 29 8.36 -9.72 -15.73
CA HIS A 29 9.20 -9.54 -14.54
C HIS A 29 8.66 -8.42 -13.64
N SER A 30 8.17 -7.31 -14.18
CA SER A 30 7.53 -6.25 -13.38
C SER A 30 6.29 -6.76 -12.66
N ALA A 31 5.45 -7.57 -13.31
CA ALA A 31 4.28 -8.17 -12.67
C ALA A 31 4.66 -9.14 -11.53
N GLN A 32 5.65 -10.00 -11.75
CA GLN A 32 6.16 -10.92 -10.73
C GLN A 32 6.80 -10.19 -9.55
N ALA A 33 7.59 -9.15 -9.83
CA ALA A 33 8.20 -8.32 -8.81
C ALA A 33 7.14 -7.59 -7.98
N ALA A 34 6.05 -7.13 -8.60
CA ALA A 34 4.94 -6.51 -7.88
C ALA A 34 4.26 -7.48 -6.90
N GLU A 35 4.05 -8.74 -7.32
CA GLU A 35 3.50 -9.80 -6.46
C GLU A 35 4.43 -10.11 -5.27
N ALA A 36 5.74 -10.21 -5.53
CA ALA A 36 6.73 -10.43 -4.47
C ALA A 36 6.74 -9.27 -3.45
N TRP A 37 6.74 -8.01 -3.92
CA TRP A 37 6.67 -6.84 -3.05
C TRP A 37 5.37 -6.78 -2.24
N LEU A 38 4.24 -7.21 -2.81
CA LEU A 38 2.98 -7.28 -2.06
C LEU A 38 3.06 -8.33 -0.95
N SER A 39 3.65 -9.49 -1.21
CA SER A 39 3.87 -10.51 -0.18
C SER A 39 4.74 -9.98 0.96
N ILE A 40 5.85 -9.31 0.62
CA ILE A 40 6.74 -8.69 1.60
C ILE A 40 6.00 -7.63 2.43
N ALA A 41 5.14 -6.83 1.80
CA ALA A 41 4.31 -5.85 2.51
C ALA A 41 3.39 -6.51 3.54
N MET A 42 2.73 -7.61 3.15
CA MET A 42 1.87 -8.38 4.06
C MET A 42 2.65 -8.96 5.24
N ASP A 43 3.86 -9.48 4.99
CA ASP A 43 4.73 -10.01 6.04
C ASP A 43 5.16 -8.91 7.02
N TYR A 44 5.58 -7.74 6.52
CA TYR A 44 5.91 -6.60 7.38
C TYR A 44 4.73 -6.13 8.22
N LEU A 45 3.51 -6.09 7.67
CA LEU A 45 2.33 -5.74 8.46
C LEU A 45 2.08 -6.76 9.56
N ALA A 46 2.24 -8.06 9.27
CA ALA A 46 2.04 -9.14 10.23
C ALA A 46 3.04 -9.09 11.39
N THR A 47 4.27 -8.62 11.15
CA THR A 47 5.31 -8.45 12.18
C THR A 47 5.26 -7.09 12.89
N GLY A 48 4.35 -6.18 12.49
CA GLY A 48 4.17 -4.87 13.12
C GLY A 48 5.03 -3.75 12.52
N GLU A 49 5.78 -4.03 11.46
CA GLU A 49 6.68 -3.11 10.76
C GLU A 49 5.91 -2.24 9.75
N LEU A 50 5.09 -1.33 10.28
CA LEU A 50 4.10 -0.58 9.48
C LEU A 50 4.73 0.29 8.37
N GLU A 51 5.84 1.00 8.64
CA GLU A 51 6.48 1.86 7.63
C GLU A 51 7.05 1.03 6.47
N GLN A 52 7.66 -0.11 6.79
CA GLN A 52 8.23 -1.04 5.83
C GLN A 52 7.13 -1.70 4.99
N SER A 53 6.00 -2.05 5.62
CA SER A 53 4.80 -2.55 4.92
C SER A 53 4.30 -1.54 3.89
N ILE A 54 4.15 -0.27 4.27
CA ILE A 54 3.69 0.80 3.36
C ILE A 54 4.67 0.98 2.20
N THR A 55 5.96 1.03 2.49
CA THR A 55 7.02 1.17 1.47
C THR A 55 7.00 0.00 0.47
N ALA A 56 6.90 -1.24 0.96
CA ALA A 56 6.81 -2.42 0.10
C ALA A 56 5.54 -2.42 -0.77
N LEU A 57 4.41 -2.00 -0.22
CA LEU A 57 3.17 -1.84 -0.97
C LEU A 57 3.28 -0.78 -2.07
N GLU A 58 3.93 0.35 -1.78
CA GLU A 58 4.17 1.40 -2.79
C GLU A 58 4.98 0.86 -3.98
N PHE A 59 6.03 0.05 -3.72
CA PHE A 59 6.78 -0.62 -4.78
C PHE A 59 5.91 -1.58 -5.60
N SER A 60 5.06 -2.38 -4.94
CA SER A 60 4.12 -3.27 -5.63
C SER A 60 3.20 -2.49 -6.58
N LEU A 61 2.55 -1.42 -6.07
CA LEU A 61 1.62 -0.60 -6.85
C LEU A 61 2.30 0.19 -7.96
N ALA A 62 3.56 0.59 -7.79
CA ALA A 62 4.34 1.26 -8.81
C ALA A 62 4.69 0.32 -9.98
N LEU A 63 4.97 -0.95 -9.69
CA LEU A 63 5.30 -1.96 -10.69
C LEU A 63 4.06 -2.51 -11.41
N ASN A 64 3.01 -2.83 -10.66
CA ASN A 64 1.75 -3.32 -11.21
C ASN A 64 0.56 -3.02 -10.29
N LYS A 65 -0.39 -2.24 -10.79
CA LYS A 65 -1.61 -1.85 -10.06
C LYS A 65 -2.62 -3.00 -10.06
N THR A 66 -2.47 -3.92 -9.12
CA THR A 66 -3.41 -5.05 -8.96
C THR A 66 -4.56 -4.68 -8.01
N GLN A 67 -5.72 -5.31 -8.22
CA GLN A 67 -6.87 -5.13 -7.32
C GLN A 67 -6.53 -5.55 -5.89
N LEU A 68 -5.76 -6.62 -5.72
CA LEU A 68 -5.36 -7.11 -4.40
C LEU A 68 -4.49 -6.09 -3.66
N ALA A 69 -3.55 -5.43 -4.33
CA ALA A 69 -2.72 -4.39 -3.72
C ALA A 69 -3.56 -3.18 -3.27
N PHE A 70 -4.57 -2.78 -4.04
CA PHE A 70 -5.50 -1.72 -3.62
C PHE A 70 -6.34 -2.14 -2.41
N VAL A 71 -6.90 -3.34 -2.42
CA VAL A 71 -7.66 -3.87 -1.28
C VAL A 71 -6.79 -3.94 -0.02
N PHE A 72 -5.54 -4.37 -0.15
CA PHE A 72 -4.60 -4.42 0.96
C PHE A 72 -4.27 -3.02 1.51
N ARG A 73 -4.07 -2.03 0.64
CA ARG A 73 -3.90 -0.63 1.04
C ARG A 73 -5.08 -0.14 1.87
N ASP A 74 -6.28 -0.36 1.36
CA ASP A 74 -7.51 0.16 1.97
C ASP A 74 -7.79 -0.54 3.31
N PHE A 75 -7.51 -1.86 3.39
CA PHE A 75 -7.50 -2.61 4.64
C PHE A 75 -6.54 -2.03 5.69
N MET A 76 -5.30 -1.71 5.31
CA MET A 76 -4.35 -1.08 6.23
C MET A 76 -4.84 0.28 6.73
N ILE A 77 -5.41 1.09 5.83
CA ILE A 77 -5.97 2.40 6.19
C ILE A 77 -7.06 2.24 7.24
N GLU A 78 -8.00 1.33 7.01
CA GLU A 78 -9.12 1.07 7.92
C GLU A 78 -8.64 0.55 9.28
N GLN A 79 -7.80 -0.50 9.28
CA GLN A 79 -7.30 -1.13 10.50
C GLN A 79 -6.55 -0.12 11.40
N GLN A 80 -5.67 0.69 10.80
CA GLN A 80 -4.85 1.63 11.55
C GLN A 80 -5.64 2.88 11.96
N THR A 81 -6.62 3.30 11.15
CA THR A 81 -7.57 4.35 11.55
C THR A 81 -8.30 3.96 12.84
N GLN A 82 -8.79 2.72 12.93
CA GLN A 82 -9.44 2.24 14.15
C GLN A 82 -8.50 2.26 15.36
N LYS A 83 -7.24 1.84 15.18
CA LYS A 83 -6.23 1.91 16.25
C LYS A 83 -5.96 3.34 16.71
N ILE A 84 -5.83 4.29 15.78
CA ILE A 84 -5.65 5.71 16.09
C ILE A 84 -6.84 6.25 16.89
N LEU A 85 -8.07 5.95 16.46
CA LEU A 85 -9.28 6.37 17.16
C LEU A 85 -9.33 5.83 18.60
N ASN A 86 -8.97 4.56 18.81
CA ASN A 86 -8.92 3.96 20.14
C ASN A 86 -7.88 4.66 21.03
N LEU A 87 -6.67 4.92 20.51
CA LEU A 87 -5.63 5.65 21.24
C LEU A 87 -6.07 7.07 21.62
N LEU A 88 -6.74 7.77 20.71
CA LEU A 88 -7.28 9.09 20.97
C LEU A 88 -8.38 9.06 22.05
N ALA A 89 -9.26 8.06 22.03
CA ALA A 89 -10.28 7.88 23.07
C ALA A 89 -9.66 7.62 24.45
N GLU A 90 -8.53 6.92 24.49
CA GLU A 90 -7.74 6.67 25.71
C GLU A 90 -6.80 7.84 26.09
N LYS A 91 -6.90 8.99 25.39
CA LYS A 91 -6.03 10.16 25.57
C LYS A 91 -4.54 9.89 25.32
N GLN A 92 -4.20 8.81 24.62
CA GLN A 92 -2.84 8.47 24.22
C GLN A 92 -2.42 9.21 22.94
N VAL A 93 -2.44 10.55 22.99
CA VAL A 93 -2.26 11.41 21.80
C VAL A 93 -0.88 11.25 21.16
N LEU A 94 0.18 11.03 21.96
CA LEU A 94 1.53 10.82 21.41
C LEU A 94 1.65 9.48 20.66
N ALA A 95 1.06 8.41 21.19
CA ALA A 95 1.04 7.11 20.52
C ALA A 95 0.23 7.18 19.22
N ALA A 96 -0.91 7.85 19.23
CA ALA A 96 -1.69 8.12 18.02
C ALA A 96 -0.85 8.88 16.96
N LYS A 97 -0.06 9.88 17.39
CA LYS A 97 0.84 10.62 16.50
C LYS A 97 1.91 9.73 15.86
N GLN A 98 2.48 8.80 16.61
CA GLN A 98 3.49 7.88 16.10
C GLN A 98 2.92 6.99 14.97
N ILE A 99 1.72 6.44 15.14
CA ILE A 99 1.06 5.67 14.08
C ILE A 99 0.75 6.57 12.87
N LEU A 100 0.22 7.77 13.09
CA LEU A 100 -0.05 8.72 12.01
C LEU A 100 1.23 9.08 11.22
N TYR A 101 2.36 9.23 11.91
CA TYR A 101 3.66 9.48 11.28
C TYR A 101 4.11 8.29 10.44
N ALA A 102 3.98 7.07 10.95
CA ALA A 102 4.29 5.85 10.20
C ALA A 102 3.40 5.70 8.96
N MET A 103 2.14 6.16 9.04
CA MET A 103 1.18 6.13 7.95
C MET A 103 1.29 7.26 6.93
N ARG A 104 2.28 8.15 7.03
CA ARG A 104 2.37 9.36 6.17
C ARG A 104 2.30 9.08 4.67
N GLY A 105 2.87 7.96 4.21
CA GLY A 105 2.83 7.54 2.79
C GLY A 105 1.40 7.25 2.29
N LEU A 106 0.47 6.94 3.20
CA LEU A 106 -0.92 6.65 2.88
C LEU A 106 -1.86 7.85 2.89
N PHE A 107 -1.39 9.04 3.31
CA PHE A 107 -2.25 10.22 3.46
C PHE A 107 -2.85 10.68 2.14
N ALA A 108 -2.13 10.52 1.03
CA ALA A 108 -2.63 10.86 -0.31
C ALA A 108 -3.87 10.04 -0.70
N TYR A 109 -4.11 8.90 -0.06
CA TYR A 109 -5.20 7.97 -0.38
C TYR A 109 -6.35 8.01 0.65
N SER A 110 -6.23 8.80 1.72
CA SER A 110 -7.29 8.92 2.73
C SER A 110 -7.38 10.34 3.31
N ALA A 111 -8.46 11.03 2.95
CA ALA A 111 -8.83 12.30 3.59
C ALA A 111 -9.12 12.13 5.10
N GLY A 112 -9.55 10.93 5.52
CA GLY A 112 -9.76 10.61 6.93
C GLY A 112 -8.47 10.67 7.73
N LEU A 113 -7.39 10.06 7.23
CA LEU A 113 -6.07 10.10 7.87
C LEU A 113 -5.51 11.52 7.96
N GLN A 114 -5.69 12.33 6.91
CA GLN A 114 -5.27 13.74 6.93
C GLN A 114 -5.98 14.52 8.03
N LYS A 115 -7.32 14.38 8.12
CA LYS A 115 -8.13 15.02 9.17
C LYS A 115 -7.72 14.55 10.56
N LEU A 116 -7.48 13.25 10.74
CA LEU A 116 -7.00 12.70 12.01
C LEU A 116 -5.63 13.25 12.39
N ASN A 117 -4.72 13.40 11.43
CA ASN A 117 -3.43 14.02 11.71
C ASN A 117 -3.59 15.47 12.18
N THR A 118 -4.38 16.28 11.48
CA THR A 118 -4.66 17.67 11.89
C THR A 118 -5.33 17.75 13.25
N PHE A 119 -6.30 16.87 13.53
CA PHE A 119 -6.97 16.82 14.82
C PHE A 119 -6.01 16.41 15.95
N ASN A 120 -5.16 15.42 15.71
CA ASN A 120 -4.14 15.01 16.66
C ASN A 120 -3.13 16.13 16.94
N ASP A 121 -2.72 16.88 15.91
CA ASP A 121 -1.84 18.06 16.06
C ASP A 121 -2.51 19.14 16.92
N TYR A 122 -3.81 19.39 16.73
CA TYR A 122 -4.57 20.30 17.59
C TYR A 122 -4.58 19.87 19.05
N LEU A 123 -4.79 18.57 19.33
CA LEU A 123 -4.79 18.02 20.70
C LEU A 123 -3.43 18.11 21.37
N LEU A 124 -2.33 17.92 20.63
CA LEU A 124 -0.97 18.07 21.17
C LEU A 124 -0.65 19.52 21.55
N LEU A 125 -1.17 20.50 20.79
CA LEU A 125 -0.98 21.92 21.05
C LEU A 125 -1.92 22.47 22.14
N ASN A 126 -3.04 21.80 22.37
CA ASN A 126 -4.05 22.19 23.37
C ASN A 126 -4.34 21.02 24.31
N PRO A 127 -3.37 20.61 25.15
CA PRO A 127 -3.57 19.51 26.09
C PRO A 127 -4.73 19.88 27.03
N GLN A 128 -5.75 19.03 27.08
CA GLN A 128 -6.86 19.22 28.02
C GLN A 128 -6.32 19.15 29.46
N PRO A 129 -6.81 20.01 30.37
CA PRO A 129 -6.40 20.03 31.78
C PRO A 129 -6.75 18.74 32.52
#